data_AF-A0A4Q6AU58-F1
#
_entry.id   AF-A0A4Q6AU58-F1
#
_cell.length_a   1.000
_cell.length_b   1.000
_cell.length_c   1.000
_cell.angle_alpha   90.00
_cell.angle_beta   90.00
_cell.angle_gamma   90.00
#
_symmetry.space_group_name_H-M   'P 1'
#
loop_
_entity.id
_entity.type
_entity.pdbx_description
1 polymer ?
#
loop_
_entity_poly.entity_id
_entity_poly.type
_entity_poly.pdbx_seq_one_letter_code
_entity_poly.pdbx_strand_id
1 'polypeptide(L)'
;MIRTYTNLLQRLKVRLPAAKLYVQSVFPINDSLINRQYYKGTNAQILQLNVALEEMARASKATYVDIYPAMLDDKKQLDSAFTYDGLHLSGKGYLQWVAYLKKQKLI
;
A
#
# COMPACT_ATOMS: atom_id res chain seq x y z
N MET A 1 11.13 -7.90 7.02
CA MET A 1 9.76 -7.74 6.47
C MET A 1 9.56 -8.56 5.20
N ILE A 2 10.31 -8.29 4.12
CA ILE A 2 10.14 -8.95 2.80
C ILE A 2 10.16 -10.49 2.88
N ARG A 3 11.15 -11.10 3.55
CA ARG A 3 11.23 -12.57 3.71
C ARG A 3 9.93 -13.19 4.26
N THR A 4 9.28 -12.52 5.22
CA THR A 4 8.02 -12.98 5.79
C THR A 4 6.89 -12.96 4.76
N TYR A 5 6.81 -11.89 3.97
CA TYR A 5 5.83 -11.76 2.89
C TYR A 5 6.09 -12.76 1.77
N THR A 6 7.36 -12.99 1.38
CA THR A 6 7.74 -14.02 0.41
C THR A 6 7.26 -15.40 0.86
N ASN A 7 7.53 -15.77 2.12
CA ASN A 7 7.10 -17.06 2.67
C ASN A 7 5.57 -17.18 2.69
N LEU A 8 4.86 -16.09 3.00
CA LEU A 8 3.39 -16.06 2.96
C LEU A 8 2.87 -16.29 1.53
N LEU A 9 3.39 -15.56 0.55
CA LEU A 9 2.99 -15.70 -0.86
C LEU A 9 3.24 -17.12 -1.38
N GLN A 10 4.38 -17.72 -1.05
CA GLN A 10 4.68 -19.11 -1.41
C GLN A 10 3.68 -20.09 -0.80
N ARG A 11 3.38 -19.95 0.49
CA ARG A 11 2.39 -20.81 1.18
C ARG A 11 0.98 -20.65 0.59
N LEU A 12 0.57 -19.42 0.28
CA LEU A 12 -0.73 -19.15 -0.33
C LEU A 12 -0.83 -19.77 -1.72
N LYS A 13 0.24 -19.71 -2.53
CA LYS A 13 0.26 -20.34 -3.87
C LYS A 13 0.12 -21.85 -3.83
N VAL A 14 0.75 -22.50 -2.84
CA VAL A 14 0.63 -23.95 -2.66
C VAL A 14 -0.77 -24.33 -2.18
N ARG A 15 -1.32 -23.58 -1.21
CA ARG A 15 -2.61 -23.91 -0.59
C ARG A 15 -3.84 -23.48 -1.40
N LEU A 16 -3.70 -22.42 -2.19
CA LEU A 16 -4.77 -21.79 -2.96
C LEU A 16 -4.31 -21.55 -4.41
N PRO A 17 -4.03 -22.60 -5.19
CA PRO A 17 -3.44 -22.47 -6.52
C PRO A 17 -4.31 -21.72 -7.53
N ALA A 18 -5.63 -21.68 -7.32
CA ALA A 18 -6.57 -20.93 -8.16
C ALA A 18 -6.77 -19.47 -7.72
N ALA A 19 -6.26 -19.06 -6.56
CA ALA A 19 -6.44 -17.69 -6.06
C ALA A 19 -5.57 -16.70 -6.83
N LYS A 20 -6.16 -15.57 -7.23
CA LYS A 20 -5.41 -14.41 -7.73
C LYS A 20 -4.83 -13.68 -6.53
N LEU A 21 -3.50 -13.52 -6.51
CA LEU A 21 -2.79 -12.84 -5.44
C LEU A 21 -2.34 -11.45 -5.88
N TYR A 22 -2.72 -10.46 -5.10
CA TYR A 22 -2.36 -9.06 -5.29
C TYR A 22 -1.53 -8.58 -4.10
N VAL A 23 -0.40 -7.93 -4.38
CA VAL A 23 0.43 -7.24 -3.39
C VAL A 23 0.25 -5.75 -3.62
N GLN A 24 -0.27 -5.04 -2.64
CA GLN A 24 -0.50 -3.61 -2.74
C GLN A 24 0.68 -2.81 -2.18
N SER A 25 0.98 -1.66 -2.79
CA SER A 25 1.85 -0.66 -2.17
C SER A 25 1.29 -0.23 -0.80
N VAL A 26 2.18 -0.02 0.17
CA VAL A 26 1.84 0.69 1.41
C VAL A 26 1.42 2.12 1.07
N PHE A 27 0.42 2.65 1.77
CA PHE A 27 -0.04 4.03 1.58
C PHE A 27 0.99 5.06 2.05
N PRO A 28 0.96 6.30 1.51
CA PRO A 28 1.70 7.41 2.11
C PRO A 28 1.18 7.73 3.51
N ILE A 29 1.95 8.54 4.23
CA ILE A 29 1.54 9.24 5.46
C ILE A 29 1.47 10.75 5.22
N ASN A 30 0.75 11.47 6.09
CA ASN A 30 0.77 12.92 6.13
C ASN A 30 1.61 13.39 7.32
N ASP A 31 2.79 13.92 7.03
CA ASP A 31 3.77 14.31 8.04
C ASP A 31 3.32 15.52 8.86
N SER A 32 2.42 16.35 8.32
CA SER A 32 1.87 17.51 9.02
C SER A 32 0.76 17.14 10.01
N LEU A 33 0.12 15.98 9.86
CA LEU A 33 -0.98 15.53 10.73
C LEU A 33 -0.57 14.39 11.68
N ILE A 34 0.45 13.62 11.31
CA ILE A 34 0.83 12.41 12.02
C ILE A 34 1.45 12.68 13.39
N ASN A 35 0.99 11.93 14.40
CA ASN A 35 1.57 12.01 15.73
C ASN A 35 2.93 11.30 15.81
N ARG A 36 4.01 12.09 15.76
CA ARG A 36 5.40 11.63 15.82
C ARG A 36 5.83 11.03 17.16
N GLN A 37 5.03 11.15 18.21
CA GLN A 37 5.26 10.41 19.45
C GLN A 37 5.07 8.90 19.24
N TYR A 38 4.07 8.52 18.44
CA TYR A 38 3.66 7.13 18.26
C TYR A 38 4.15 6.51 16.94
N TYR A 39 4.42 7.32 15.92
CA TYR A 39 4.87 6.83 14.62
C TYR A 39 6.15 7.51 14.14
N LYS A 40 7.17 6.69 13.84
CA LYS A 40 8.50 7.14 13.40
C LYS A 40 8.79 6.86 11.92
N GLY A 41 7.91 6.16 11.22
CA GLY A 41 8.08 5.85 9.80
C GLY A 41 8.02 7.12 8.93
N THR A 42 8.65 7.09 7.76
CA THR A 42 8.65 8.20 6.81
C THR A 42 8.16 7.78 5.43
N ASN A 43 7.66 8.72 4.63
CA ASN A 43 7.33 8.46 3.23
C ASN A 43 8.53 7.95 2.42
N ALA A 44 9.76 8.36 2.76
CA ALA A 44 10.97 7.83 2.13
C ALA A 44 11.17 6.33 2.43
N GLN A 45 10.97 5.90 3.68
CA GLN A 45 11.03 4.49 4.06
C GLN A 45 9.89 3.69 3.42
N ILE A 46 8.69 4.27 3.33
CA ILE A 46 7.54 3.66 2.65
C ILE A 46 7.84 3.45 1.17
N LEU A 47 8.43 4.43 0.48
CA LEU A 47 8.83 4.29 -0.92
C LEU A 47 9.87 3.18 -1.11
N GLN A 48 10.89 3.10 -0.25
CA GLN A 48 11.87 2.01 -0.28
C GLN A 48 11.20 0.64 -0.06
N LEU A 49 10.24 0.56 0.86
CA LEU A 49 9.47 -0.65 1.09
C LEU A 49 8.61 -1.03 -0.12
N ASN A 50 7.96 -0.06 -0.76
CA ASN A 50 7.12 -0.28 -1.94
C ASN A 50 7.92 -0.83 -3.11
N VAL A 51 9.15 -0.33 -3.34
CA VAL A 51 10.07 -0.91 -4.33
C VAL A 51 10.37 -2.38 -4.01
N ALA A 52 10.74 -2.67 -2.75
CA ALA A 52 11.04 -4.05 -2.34
C ALA A 52 9.82 -4.99 -2.39
N LEU A 53 8.61 -4.47 -2.13
CA LEU A 53 7.36 -5.22 -2.26
C LEU A 53 7.04 -5.53 -3.72
N GLU A 54 7.28 -4.57 -4.62
CA GLU A 54 7.07 -4.76 -6.06
C GLU A 54 8.03 -5.84 -6.62
N GLU A 55 9.33 -5.75 -6.30
CA GLU A 55 10.33 -6.75 -6.68
C GLU A 55 9.95 -8.15 -6.17
N MET A 56 9.56 -8.23 -4.90
CA MET A 56 9.11 -9.48 -4.29
C MET A 56 7.86 -10.04 -4.98
N ALA A 57 6.88 -9.19 -5.31
CA ALA A 57 5.66 -9.60 -5.99
C ALA A 57 5.99 -10.17 -7.38
N ARG A 58 6.86 -9.49 -8.15
CA ARG A 58 7.35 -9.99 -9.46
C ARG A 58 8.04 -11.34 -9.32
N ALA A 59 9.00 -11.47 -8.41
CA ALA A 59 9.73 -12.72 -8.18
C ALA A 59 8.80 -13.86 -7.75
N SER A 60 7.76 -13.52 -6.99
CA SER A 60 6.76 -14.48 -6.54
C SER A 60 5.67 -14.74 -7.58
N LYS A 61 5.68 -14.12 -8.77
CA LYS A 61 4.60 -14.16 -9.78
C LYS A 61 3.24 -13.74 -9.21
N ALA A 62 3.20 -12.73 -8.35
CA ALA A 62 1.98 -12.07 -7.88
C ALA A 62 1.82 -10.72 -8.57
N THR A 63 0.58 -10.22 -8.69
CA THR A 63 0.34 -8.90 -9.29
C THR A 63 0.64 -7.82 -8.25
N TYR A 64 1.49 -6.86 -8.58
CA TYR A 64 1.70 -5.68 -7.75
C TYR A 64 0.68 -4.58 -8.11
N VAL A 65 0.15 -3.90 -7.10
CA VAL A 65 -0.87 -2.85 -7.23
C VAL A 65 -0.30 -1.56 -6.61
N ASP A 66 0.11 -0.62 -7.47
CA ASP A 66 0.72 0.64 -7.05
C ASP A 66 -0.33 1.73 -6.83
N ILE A 67 -0.92 1.76 -5.63
CA ILE A 67 -1.92 2.75 -5.24
C ILE A 67 -1.31 4.00 -4.62
N TYR A 68 -0.06 3.96 -4.16
CA TYR A 68 0.60 5.06 -3.46
C TYR A 68 0.42 6.41 -4.18
N PRO A 69 0.66 6.55 -5.50
CA PRO A 69 0.49 7.82 -6.20
C PRO A 69 -0.94 8.37 -6.19
N ALA A 70 -1.95 7.49 -6.16
CA ALA A 70 -3.36 7.86 -6.19
C ALA A 70 -3.88 8.40 -4.85
N MET A 71 -3.06 8.32 -3.79
CA MET A 71 -3.38 8.77 -2.44
C MET A 71 -2.66 10.07 -2.07
N LEU A 72 -1.82 10.61 -2.97
CA LEU A 72 -1.01 11.79 -2.69
C LEU A 72 -1.77 13.10 -2.92
N ASP A 73 -1.47 14.09 -2.10
CA ASP A 73 -1.72 15.50 -2.40
C ASP A 73 -0.60 16.13 -3.26
N ASP A 74 -0.77 17.42 -3.55
CA ASP A 74 0.21 18.23 -4.30
C ASP A 74 1.58 18.34 -3.59
N LYS A 75 1.62 18.12 -2.27
CA LYS A 75 2.85 18.12 -1.46
C LYS A 75 3.49 16.73 -1.37
N LYS A 76 3.00 15.74 -2.11
CA LYS A 76 3.48 14.35 -2.10
C LYS A 76 3.37 13.68 -0.73
N GLN A 77 2.31 14.01 0.01
CA GLN A 77 1.93 13.35 1.26
C GLN A 77 0.56 12.67 1.11
N LEU A 78 0.16 11.84 2.05
CA LEU A 78 -1.22 11.35 2.08
C LEU A 78 -2.17 12.55 2.12
N ASP A 79 -3.07 12.65 1.15
CA ASP A 79 -3.99 13.79 1.08
C ASP A 79 -4.76 13.93 2.39
N SER A 80 -4.72 15.14 2.96
CA SER A 80 -5.43 15.49 4.19
C SER A 80 -6.94 15.22 4.12
N ALA A 81 -7.55 15.21 2.93
CA ALA A 81 -8.94 14.80 2.75
C ALA A 81 -9.15 13.29 2.93
N PHE A 82 -8.09 12.49 2.72
CA PHE A 82 -8.11 11.02 2.79
C PHE A 82 -7.67 10.47 4.14
N THR A 83 -7.36 11.31 5.12
CA THR A 83 -6.96 10.91 6.48
C THR A 83 -7.54 11.83 7.53
N TYR A 84 -7.64 11.37 8.78
CA TYR A 84 -8.03 12.21 9.92
C TYR A 84 -6.90 12.41 10.93
N ASP A 85 -5.81 11.62 10.84
CA ASP A 85 -4.68 11.66 11.78
C ASP A 85 -3.31 11.55 11.08
N GLY A 86 -3.28 11.60 9.75
CA GLY A 86 -2.07 11.48 8.95
C GLY A 86 -1.56 10.05 8.74
N LEU A 87 -2.26 9.03 9.23
CA LEU A 87 -1.88 7.63 9.07
C LEU A 87 -3.05 6.76 8.58
N HIS A 88 -4.21 6.86 9.23
CA HIS A 88 -5.39 6.07 8.91
C HIS A 88 -6.25 6.76 7.86
N LEU A 89 -6.92 5.96 7.02
CA LEU A 89 -7.80 6.51 5.99
C LEU A 89 -9.11 7.03 6.61
N SER A 90 -9.55 8.19 6.12
CA SER A 90 -10.91 8.67 6.31
C SER A 90 -11.88 7.91 5.40
N GLY A 91 -13.19 8.14 5.57
CA GLY A 91 -14.20 7.59 4.65
C GLY A 91 -13.94 7.99 3.18
N LYS A 92 -13.49 9.23 2.93
CA LYS A 92 -13.10 9.67 1.58
C LYS A 92 -11.86 8.92 1.07
N GLY A 93 -10.89 8.65 1.94
CA GLY A 93 -9.71 7.84 1.60
C GLY A 93 -10.08 6.42 1.16
N TYR A 94 -11.02 5.78 1.86
CA TYR A 94 -11.54 4.47 1.44
C TYR A 94 -12.30 4.53 0.11
N LEU A 95 -13.10 5.57 -0.13
CA LEU A 95 -13.78 5.75 -1.42
C LEU A 95 -12.77 5.90 -2.57
N GLN A 96 -11.70 6.67 -2.37
CA GLN A 96 -10.61 6.81 -3.34
C GLN A 96 -9.92 5.46 -3.60
N TRP A 97 -9.66 4.67 -2.55
CA TRP A 97 -9.08 3.34 -2.68
C TRP A 97 -9.96 2.41 -3.52
N VAL A 98 -11.25 2.32 -3.20
CA VAL A 98 -12.20 1.49 -3.96
C VAL A 98 -12.31 1.96 -5.41
N ALA A 99 -12.37 3.27 -5.65
CA ALA A 99 -12.42 3.83 -6.99
C ALA A 99 -11.18 3.46 -7.81
N TYR A 100 -9.99 3.53 -7.21
CA TYR A 100 -8.75 3.07 -7.83
C TYR A 100 -8.81 1.59 -8.20
N LEU A 101 -9.20 0.71 -7.27
CA LEU A 101 -9.24 -0.73 -7.54
C LEU A 101 -10.25 -1.10 -8.64
N LYS A 102 -11.42 -0.45 -8.67
CA LYS A 102 -12.42 -0.62 -9.74
C LYS A 102 -11.88 -0.15 -11.09
N LYS A 103 -11.19 1.00 -11.13
CA LYS A 103 -10.56 1.51 -12.36
C LYS A 103 -9.52 0.54 -12.92
N GLN A 104 -8.79 -0.15 -12.04
CA GLN A 104 -7.83 -1.19 -12.40
C GLN A 104 -8.48 -2.57 -12.65
N LYS A 105 -9.80 -2.70 -12.55
CA LYS A 105 -10.57 -3.95 -12.70
C LYS A 105 -10.08 -5.06 -11.77
N LEU A 106 -9.67 -4.69 -10.57
CA LEU A 106 -9.21 -5.62 -9.52
C LEU A 106 -10.35 -6.12 -8.64
N ILE A 107 -11.45 -5.37 -8.61
CA ILE A 107 -12.73 -5.67 -7.93
C ILE A 107 -13.91 -5.22 -8.80
#